data_AF-A0A0C3SFW4-F1
#
_entry.id   AF-A0A0C3SFW4-F1
#
_cell.length_a   1.000
_cell.length_b   1.000
_cell.length_c   1.000
_cell.angle_alpha   90.00
_cell.angle_beta   90.00
_cell.angle_gamma   90.00
#
_symmetry.space_group_name_H-M   'P 1'
#
loop_
_entity.id
_entity.type
_entity.pdbx_description
1 polymer ?
#
loop_
_entity_poly.entity_id
_entity_poly.type
_entity_poly.pdbx_seq_one_letter_code
_entity_poly.pdbx_strand_id
1 'polypeptide(L)' 'MPSEETKERIIKAVDLARTVVHYGWIPFIIYIGYTRSNPQPSLIKLISPLA' A
#
# COMPACT_ATOMS: atom_id res chain seq x y z
N MET A 1 -26.54 18.79 -7.99
CA MET A 1 -26.19 17.51 -7.32
C MET A 1 -25.48 16.64 -8.34
N PRO A 2 -24.38 15.96 -8.00
CA PRO A 2 -23.72 15.03 -8.92
C PRO A 2 -24.72 13.96 -9.40
N SER A 3 -24.62 13.54 -10.66
CA SER A 3 -25.47 12.48 -11.21
C SER A 3 -25.28 11.18 -10.43
N GLU A 4 -26.31 10.32 -10.39
CA GLU A 4 -26.24 9.03 -9.70
C GLU A 4 -25.09 8.16 -10.24
N GLU A 5 -24.84 8.22 -11.54
CA GLU A 5 -23.68 7.56 -12.16
C GLU A 5 -22.34 8.08 -11.61
N THR A 6 -22.20 9.39 -11.42
CA THR A 6 -20.99 9.99 -10.84
C THR A 6 -20.81 9.53 -9.38
N LYS A 7 -21.89 9.48 -8.61
CA LYS A 7 -21.86 8.98 -7.22
C LYS A 7 -21.43 7.52 -7.16
N GLU A 8 -22.00 6.67 -8.00
CA GLU A 8 -21.67 5.24 -8.05
C GLU A 8 -20.19 5.01 -8.39
N ARG A 9 -19.64 5.77 -9.34
CA ARG A 9 -18.21 5.72 -9.68
C ARG A 9 -17.33 6.13 -8.52
N ILE A 10 -17.69 7.19 -7.79
CA ILE A 10 -16.95 7.64 -6.61
C ILE A 10 -16.97 6.56 -5.52
N ILE A 11 -18.13 5.98 -5.24
CA ILE A 11 -18.27 4.90 -4.24
C ILE A 11 -17.37 3.71 -4.61
N LYS A 12 -17.43 3.25 -5.86
CA LYS A 12 -16.56 2.16 -6.36
C LYS A 12 -15.07 2.49 -6.23
N ALA A 13 -14.67 3.73 -6.55
CA ALA A 13 -13.29 4.16 -6.42
C ALA A 13 -12.83 4.19 -4.95
N VAL A 14 -13.69 4.64 -4.04
CA VAL A 14 -13.41 4.67 -2.59
C VAL A 14 -13.29 3.26 -2.02
N ASP A 15 -14.15 2.33 -2.44
CA ASP A 15 -14.09 0.93 -1.99
C ASP A 15 -12.82 0.22 -2.49
N LEU A 16 -12.42 0.50 -3.73
CA LEU A 16 -11.14 0.04 -4.25
C LEU A 16 -9.98 0.66 -3.47
N ALA A 17 -10.00 1.97 -3.25
CA ALA A 17 -8.96 2.67 -2.51
C ALA A 17 -8.82 2.12 -1.08
N ARG A 18 -9.92 1.82 -0.40
CA ARG A 18 -9.92 1.18 0.94
C ARG A 18 -9.16 -0.13 0.91
N THR A 19 -9.45 -0.99 -0.08
CA THR A 19 -8.79 -2.29 -0.24
C THR A 19 -7.29 -2.12 -0.52
N VAL A 20 -6.93 -1.25 -1.45
CA VAL A 20 -5.54 -0.98 -1.83
C VAL A 20 -4.74 -0.43 -0.65
N VAL A 21 -5.28 0.54 0.09
CA VAL A 21 -4.59 1.11 1.25
C VAL A 21 -4.45 0.07 2.36
N HIS A 22 -5.50 -0.71 2.65
CA HIS A 22 -5.46 -1.70 3.74
C HIS A 22 -4.38 -2.76 3.51
N TYR A 23 -4.34 -3.36 2.32
CA TYR A 23 -3.39 -4.44 2.02
C TYR A 23 -2.04 -3.92 1.50
N GLY A 24 -2.01 -2.74 0.88
CA GLY A 24 -0.81 -2.15 0.28
C GLY A 24 0.06 -1.37 1.26
N TRP A 25 -0.47 -0.95 2.42
CA TRP A 25 0.27 -0.10 3.36
C TRP A 25 1.58 -0.72 3.85
N ILE A 26 1.54 -1.97 4.33
CA ILE A 26 2.73 -2.64 4.86
C ILE A 26 3.79 -2.89 3.76
N PRO A 27 3.44 -3.50 2.61
CA PRO A 27 4.39 -3.64 1.49
C PRO A 27 5.00 -2.31 1.03
N PHE A 28 4.20 -1.24 1.01
CA PHE A 28 4.66 0.07 0.58
C PHE A 28 5.72 0.64 1.53
N ILE A 29 5.50 0.59 2.85
CA ILE A 29 6.51 1.04 3.82
C ILE A 29 7.79 0.22 3.71
N ILE A 30 7.67 -1.11 3.61
CA ILE A 30 8.83 -2.01 3.45
C ILE A 30 9.62 -1.63 2.19
N TYR A 31 8.94 -1.37 1.07
CA TYR A 31 9.57 -0.95 -0.18
C TYR A 31 10.34 0.37 -0.04
N ILE A 32 9.77 1.37 0.63
CA ILE A 32 10.48 2.64 0.88
C ILE A 32 11.73 2.41 1.73
N GLY A 33 11.63 1.63 2.81
CA GLY A 33 12.78 1.29 3.65
C GLY A 33 13.87 0.53 2.88
N TYR A 34 13.47 -0.45 2.07
CA TYR A 34 14.36 -1.25 1.23
C TYR A 34 15.10 -0.41 0.19
N THR A 35 14.44 0.54 -0.48
CA THR A 35 15.04 1.35 -1.56
C THR A 35 15.87 2.53 -1.08
N ARG A 36 15.68 2.99 0.16
CA ARG A 36 16.39 4.15 0.74
C ARG A 36 17.54 3.77 1.68
N SER A 37 17.69 2.49 2.01
CA SER A 37 18.77 2.01 2.87
C SER A 37 20.06 1.78 2.08
N ASN A 38 21.20 2.18 2.66
CA ASN A 38 22.53 1.87 2.14
C ASN A 38 23.40 1.28 3.26
N PRO A 39 23.85 0.01 3.17
CA PRO A 39 23.58 -0.92 2.08
C PRO A 39 22.12 -1.38 2.03
N GLN A 40 21.66 -1.80 0.85
CA GLN A 40 20.31 -2.31 0.67
C GLN A 40 20.16 -3.68 1.39
N PRO A 41 19.19 -3.82 2.33
CA PRO A 41 19.05 -5.05 3.13
C PRO A 41 18.45 -6.18 2.30
N SER A 42 18.73 -7.44 2.62
CA SER A 42 18.01 -8.58 2.04
C SER A 42 16.58 -8.65 2.58
N LEU A 43 15.63 -9.19 1.80
CA LEU A 43 14.23 -9.31 2.25
C LEU A 43 14.08 -10.14 3.53
N ILE A 44 14.94 -11.14 3.74
CA ILE A 44 14.97 -11.97 4.95
C ILE A 44 15.21 -11.11 6.20
N LYS A 45 16.09 -10.10 6.12
CA LYS A 45 16.36 -9.17 7.23
C LYS A 45 15.18 -8.26 7.57
N LEU A 46 14.23 -8.07 6.65
CA LEU A 46 13.06 -7.23 6.88
C LEU A 46 11.90 -7.99 7.55
N ILE A 47 11.90 -9.32 7.48
CA ILE A 47 10.80 -10.19 7.97
C ILE A 47 11.21 -11.10 9.12
N SER A 48 12.52 -11.37 9.28
CA SER A 48 13.02 -12.25 10.33
C SER A 48 13.44 -11.45 11.56
N PRO A 49 12.92 -11.77 12.75
CA PRO A 49 13.38 -11.17 14.00
C PRO A 49 14.78 -11.68 14.44
N LEU A 50 15.36 -12.65 13.72
CA LEU A 50 16.63 -13.32 14.06
C LEU A 50 17.78 -12.99 13.09
N ALA A 51 17.56 -12.11 12.10
CA ALA A 51 18.48 -11.82 11.00
C ALA A 51 19.33 -10.56 11.19
#